data_AF-A0A945GLV3-F1
#
_entry.id   AF-A0A945GLV3-F1
#
_cell.length_a   1.000
_cell.length_b   1.000
_cell.length_c   1.000
_cell.angle_alpha   90.00
_cell.angle_beta   90.00
_cell.angle_gamma   90.00
#
_symmetry.space_group_name_H-M   'P 1'
#
loop_
_entity.id
_entity.type
_entity.pdbx_description
1 polymer ?
#
loop_
_entity_poly.entity_id
_entity_poly.type
_entity_poly.pdbx_seq_one_letter_code
_entity_poly.pdbx_strand_id
1 'polypeptide(L)'
;MSEVTDIQSVAESITTADDLVKIQGLPPNKSFFNTEDHNYLLEGDVPGGISITGERSFLVQGSINGSNSNPSRIHINGDLVVTGNVCYAQIHCRNLHIGGSTQNSRLITSGNIAIDGDLACGKLTLGDYESDRHLIQNLQHEIARFRTDREAIERRIHQDEKRLDRACKTTHTPLNFNIKKIIIHQYGHVRIDLKSIYASLTDRSQEQTESVLLEFFAKGIVGFLARNNRQYIDGNQAREKVFLQILKNLRSLFMLVAQRESIDLQISRAESQVQQLVDSLHSRAPTVSIQGIIIPETQLEFTQPRVQCLDNGEMDFDHGLATIEIQPGREANQYQLLLTDLNGEDCSQELTEAERKNISFRLCEDQIIWAPLSMDEKCVAA
;
A
#
# COMPACT_ATOMS: atom_id res chain seq x y z
N MET A 1 -11.92 5.39 25.29
CA MET A 1 -10.84 4.52 25.81
C MET A 1 -9.59 4.84 25.02
N SER A 2 -8.78 5.78 25.49
CA SER A 2 -7.44 5.99 24.96
C SER A 2 -6.56 4.85 25.47
N GLU A 3 -6.37 3.82 24.65
CA GLU A 3 -5.32 2.83 24.90
C GLU A 3 -3.99 3.59 24.81
N VAL A 4 -3.37 3.88 25.95
CA VAL A 4 -1.97 4.29 25.98
C VAL A 4 -1.20 3.09 25.41
N THR A 5 -0.68 3.24 24.19
CA THR A 5 0.00 2.15 23.50
C THR A 5 1.25 1.78 24.28
N ASP A 6 1.24 0.60 24.90
CA ASP A 6 2.37 0.08 25.65
C ASP A 6 3.56 -0.15 24.72
N ILE A 7 4.58 0.71 24.82
CA ILE A 7 5.80 0.67 24.00
C ILE A 7 6.48 -0.70 24.14
N GLN A 8 6.39 -1.33 25.31
CA GLN A 8 6.95 -2.66 25.56
C GLN A 8 6.23 -3.72 24.72
N SER A 9 4.90 -3.67 24.64
CA SER A 9 4.11 -4.56 23.79
C SER A 9 4.46 -4.42 22.30
N VAL A 10 4.69 -3.19 21.83
CA VAL A 10 5.07 -2.95 20.42
C VAL A 10 6.49 -3.45 20.16
N ALA A 11 7.45 -3.17 21.05
CA ALA A 11 8.80 -3.69 20.96
C ALA A 11 8.82 -5.23 20.92
N GLU A 12 8.02 -5.88 21.79
CA GLU A 12 7.89 -7.34 21.83
C GLU A 12 7.39 -7.89 20.50
N SER A 13 6.35 -7.29 19.91
CA SER A 13 5.81 -7.70 18.61
C SER A 13 6.88 -7.73 17.51
N ILE A 14 7.74 -6.70 17.43
CA ILE A 14 8.85 -6.63 16.46
C ILE A 14 9.88 -7.71 16.76
N THR A 15 10.22 -7.93 18.03
CA THR A 15 11.24 -8.93 18.40
C THR A 15 10.81 -10.38 18.22
N THR A 16 9.50 -10.64 18.17
CA THR A 16 8.94 -11.98 17.93
C THR A 16 8.71 -12.29 16.45
N ALA A 17 8.97 -11.35 15.54
CA ALA A 17 8.80 -11.57 14.12
C ALA A 17 9.85 -12.56 13.56
N ASP A 18 9.42 -13.46 12.68
CA ASP A 18 10.27 -14.52 12.09
C ASP A 18 11.47 -13.97 11.29
N ASP A 19 11.35 -12.76 10.75
CA ASP A 19 12.37 -12.11 9.90
C ASP A 19 13.21 -11.05 10.65
N LEU A 20 13.49 -11.27 11.94
CA LEU A 20 14.28 -10.34 12.75
C LEU A 20 15.79 -10.52 12.57
N VAL A 21 16.48 -9.45 12.18
CA VAL A 21 17.95 -9.36 12.13
C VAL A 21 18.46 -8.55 13.33
N LYS A 22 19.32 -9.16 14.14
CA LYS A 22 19.93 -8.49 15.31
C LYS A 22 21.33 -7.99 15.00
N ILE A 23 21.63 -6.74 15.38
CA ILE A 23 22.95 -6.13 15.25
C ILE A 23 23.39 -5.51 16.59
N GLN A 24 24.64 -5.73 16.99
CA GLN A 24 25.20 -5.25 18.26
C GLN A 24 25.74 -3.81 18.22
N GLY A 25 25.38 -3.06 17.19
CA GLY A 25 25.92 -1.74 16.90
C GLY A 25 25.98 -1.45 15.42
N LEU A 26 25.90 -0.17 15.08
CA LEU A 26 26.08 0.27 13.69
C LEU A 26 27.58 0.23 13.32
N PRO A 27 27.92 -0.12 12.07
CA PRO A 27 29.32 -0.22 11.66
C PRO A 27 30.03 1.14 11.83
N PRO A 28 31.22 1.17 12.46
CA PRO A 28 31.96 2.42 12.62
C PRO A 28 32.31 3.02 11.26
N ASN A 29 32.29 4.36 11.17
CA ASN A 29 32.60 5.15 9.97
C ASN A 29 31.62 5.03 8.79
N LYS A 30 30.46 4.39 8.95
CA LYS A 30 29.39 4.46 7.95
C LYS A 30 28.46 5.62 8.27
N SER A 31 28.27 6.51 7.29
CA SER A 31 27.24 7.54 7.33
C SER A 31 25.87 7.04 6.88
N PHE A 32 25.78 5.79 6.38
CA PHE A 32 24.56 5.22 5.84
C PHE A 32 24.39 3.73 6.21
N PHE A 33 23.17 3.34 6.56
CA PHE A 33 22.78 1.98 6.87
C PHE A 33 21.41 1.66 6.26
N ASN A 34 21.30 0.55 5.53
CA ASN A 34 20.05 0.09 4.93
C ASN A 34 19.63 -1.23 5.60
N THR A 35 18.40 -1.29 6.09
CA THR A 35 17.80 -2.49 6.72
C THR A 35 17.12 -3.40 5.70
N GLU A 36 17.18 -3.10 4.40
CA GLU A 36 16.56 -3.91 3.35
C GLU A 36 15.07 -4.21 3.66
N ASP A 37 14.60 -5.43 3.39
CA ASP A 37 13.24 -5.90 3.66
C ASP A 37 13.16 -6.83 4.89
N HIS A 38 13.91 -6.54 5.95
CA HIS A 38 13.82 -7.31 7.21
C HIS A 38 13.48 -6.41 8.39
N ASN A 39 12.93 -7.00 9.45
CA ASN A 39 12.82 -6.30 10.73
C ASN A 39 14.19 -6.28 11.38
N TYR A 40 14.58 -5.16 11.98
CA TYR A 40 15.91 -5.04 12.58
C TYR A 40 15.84 -4.64 14.05
N LEU A 41 16.71 -5.25 14.84
CA LEU A 41 16.98 -4.88 16.22
C LEU A 41 18.43 -4.39 16.33
N LEU A 42 18.60 -3.13 16.70
CA LEU A 42 19.87 -2.54 17.09
C LEU A 42 20.01 -2.57 18.62
N GLU A 43 20.97 -3.34 19.11
CA GLU A 43 21.39 -3.31 20.51
C GLU A 43 22.43 -2.20 20.68
N GLY A 44 22.01 -1.04 21.18
CA GLY A 44 22.87 0.13 21.40
C GLY A 44 22.34 1.42 20.75
N ASP A 45 23.17 2.46 20.83
CA ASP A 45 22.82 3.81 20.39
C ASP A 45 23.05 4.03 18.90
N VAL A 46 22.21 4.87 18.28
CA VAL A 46 22.43 5.44 16.95
C VAL A 46 23.24 6.73 17.10
N PRO A 47 24.51 6.78 16.66
CA PRO A 47 25.30 7.99 16.72
C PRO A 47 24.83 9.05 15.70
N GLY A 48 25.17 10.31 15.97
CA GLY A 48 24.83 11.44 15.11
C GLY A 48 25.41 11.36 13.70
N GLY A 49 24.64 11.84 12.73
CA GLY A 49 25.05 11.92 11.31
C GLY A 49 24.88 10.64 10.50
N ILE A 50 24.31 9.59 11.11
CA ILE A 50 23.94 8.39 10.36
C ILE A 50 22.59 8.59 9.67
N SER A 51 22.53 8.15 8.41
CA SER A 51 21.30 7.99 7.64
C SER A 51 20.89 6.52 7.63
N ILE A 52 19.70 6.21 8.14
CA ILE A 52 19.14 4.85 8.17
C ILE A 52 17.93 4.80 7.24
N THR A 53 17.87 3.81 6.36
CA THR A 53 16.70 3.56 5.50
C THR A 53 16.21 2.12 5.62
N GLY A 54 14.92 1.88 5.48
CA GLY A 54 14.34 0.55 5.63
C GLY A 54 12.90 0.41 5.18
N GLU A 55 12.52 -0.80 4.74
CA GLU A 55 11.13 -1.10 4.33
C GLU A 55 10.25 -1.61 5.49
N ARG A 56 10.84 -2.37 6.43
CA ARG A 56 10.13 -2.95 7.58
C ARG A 56 10.47 -2.28 8.90
N SER A 57 9.98 -2.80 10.01
CA SER A 57 10.10 -2.17 11.32
C SER A 57 11.53 -2.19 11.85
N PHE A 58 11.89 -1.14 12.59
CA PHE A 58 13.22 -0.95 13.18
C PHE A 58 13.09 -0.70 14.68
N LEU A 59 13.83 -1.46 15.50
CA LEU A 59 13.86 -1.32 16.95
C LEU A 59 15.28 -0.94 17.39
N VAL A 60 15.39 0.16 18.14
CA VAL A 60 16.62 0.64 18.76
C VAL A 60 16.52 0.44 20.27
N GLN A 61 17.27 -0.53 20.79
CA GLN A 61 17.48 -0.72 22.23
C GLN A 61 18.60 0.21 22.73
N GLY A 62 18.29 1.50 22.72
CA GLY A 62 19.24 2.57 22.99
C GLY A 62 18.65 3.93 22.61
N SER A 63 19.52 4.93 22.48
CA SER A 63 19.15 6.31 22.15
C SER A 63 19.61 6.70 20.75
N ILE A 64 18.93 7.69 20.16
CA ILE A 64 19.37 8.35 18.93
C ILE A 64 20.05 9.67 19.33
N ASN A 65 21.36 9.72 19.14
CA ASN A 65 22.23 10.77 19.67
C ASN A 65 22.76 11.67 18.55
N GLY A 66 21.89 12.46 17.93
CA GLY A 66 22.26 13.49 16.95
C GLY A 66 22.83 14.75 17.60
N SER A 67 23.30 15.69 16.77
CA SER A 67 23.66 17.04 17.18
C SER A 67 23.18 18.09 16.16
N ASN A 68 23.16 19.36 16.55
CA ASN A 68 22.73 20.46 15.67
C ASN A 68 23.55 20.53 14.35
N SER A 69 24.86 20.26 14.42
CA SER A 69 25.73 20.24 13.24
C SER A 69 25.68 18.93 12.46
N ASN A 70 25.17 17.85 13.07
CA ASN A 70 25.20 16.51 12.51
C ASN A 70 23.98 15.68 12.95
N PRO A 71 22.77 16.02 12.47
CA PRO A 71 21.56 15.33 12.85
C PRO A 71 21.51 13.90 12.29
N SER A 72 20.88 12.98 13.02
CA SER A 72 20.60 11.63 12.51
C SER A 72 19.37 11.68 11.58
N ARG A 73 19.40 10.94 10.47
CA ARG A 73 18.29 10.86 9.52
C ARG A 73 17.80 9.43 9.45
N ILE A 74 16.53 9.18 9.70
CA ILE A 74 15.97 7.83 9.74
C ILE A 74 14.69 7.84 8.90
N HIS A 75 14.61 6.93 7.93
CA HIS A 75 13.45 6.77 7.06
C HIS A 75 13.07 5.29 6.97
N ILE A 76 11.99 4.92 7.64
CA ILE A 76 11.57 3.53 7.81
C ILE A 76 10.11 3.41 7.37
N ASN A 77 9.79 2.62 6.35
CA ASN A 77 8.39 2.49 5.91
C ASN A 77 7.50 1.73 6.92
N GLY A 78 8.11 0.96 7.81
CA GLY A 78 7.44 0.29 8.93
C GLY A 78 7.41 1.12 10.22
N ASP A 79 7.26 0.43 11.35
CA ASP A 79 7.23 1.06 12.67
C ASP A 79 8.64 1.27 13.21
N LEU A 80 8.87 2.39 13.89
CA LEU A 80 10.13 2.69 14.57
C LEU A 80 9.90 2.73 16.09
N VAL A 81 10.67 1.92 16.81
CA VAL A 81 10.66 1.91 18.27
C VAL A 81 12.05 2.26 18.78
N VAL A 82 12.13 3.20 19.72
CA VAL A 82 13.36 3.64 20.36
C VAL A 82 13.16 3.56 21.87
N THR A 83 13.90 2.71 22.56
CA THR A 83 13.70 2.53 24.01
C THR A 83 14.30 3.66 24.84
N GLY A 84 15.23 4.43 24.27
CA GLY A 84 15.92 5.55 24.92
C GLY A 84 15.48 6.92 24.41
N ASN A 85 16.39 7.89 24.50
CA ASN A 85 16.12 9.28 24.13
C ASN A 85 16.34 9.53 22.62
N VAL A 86 15.69 10.56 22.09
CA VAL A 86 15.86 11.00 20.69
C VAL A 86 16.28 12.46 20.67
N CYS A 87 17.51 12.73 20.24
CA CYS A 87 18.07 14.08 20.20
C CYS A 87 18.54 14.43 18.78
N TYR A 88 18.15 15.61 18.28
CA TYR A 88 18.56 16.14 16.97
C TYR A 88 18.41 15.12 15.83
N ALA A 89 17.22 14.54 15.69
CA ALA A 89 16.90 13.54 14.68
C ALA A 89 15.86 14.06 13.67
N GLN A 90 15.94 13.56 12.44
CA GLN A 90 14.93 13.69 11.40
C GLN A 90 14.41 12.28 11.12
N ILE A 91 13.21 11.98 11.61
CA ILE A 91 12.62 10.65 11.55
C ILE A 91 11.39 10.69 10.66
N HIS A 92 11.29 9.76 9.73
CA HIS A 92 10.10 9.49 8.94
C HIS A 92 9.76 7.99 9.09
N CYS A 93 8.60 7.67 9.66
CA CYS A 93 8.14 6.28 9.75
C CYS A 93 6.62 6.09 9.74
N ARG A 94 6.13 4.85 9.83
CA ARG A 94 4.69 4.58 9.94
C ARG A 94 4.14 4.99 11.30
N ASN A 95 4.62 4.32 12.35
CA ASN A 95 4.35 4.67 13.73
C ASN A 95 5.68 4.85 14.48
N LEU A 96 5.70 5.78 15.44
CA LEU A 96 6.89 6.10 16.22
C LEU A 96 6.62 5.92 17.70
N HIS A 97 7.44 5.11 18.37
CA HIS A 97 7.39 4.91 19.81
C HIS A 97 8.74 5.24 20.44
N ILE A 98 8.75 6.14 21.41
CA ILE A 98 9.95 6.62 22.09
C ILE A 98 9.77 6.41 23.60
N GLY A 99 10.57 5.51 24.18
CA GLY A 99 10.57 5.22 25.63
C GLY A 99 11.23 6.30 26.48
N GLY A 100 12.03 7.19 25.87
CA GLY A 100 12.68 8.31 26.55
C GLY A 100 12.13 9.69 26.15
N SER A 101 12.92 10.73 26.40
CA SER A 101 12.60 12.11 26.02
C SER A 101 13.05 12.42 24.59
N THR A 102 12.35 13.35 23.95
CA THR A 102 12.69 13.85 22.61
C THR A 102 13.09 15.32 22.65
N GLN A 103 14.21 15.67 22.01
CA GLN A 103 14.72 17.03 21.96
C GLN A 103 15.14 17.44 20.54
N ASN A 104 14.77 18.66 20.11
CA ASN A 104 15.25 19.30 18.87
C ASN A 104 15.12 18.40 17.63
N SER A 105 14.03 17.64 17.53
CA SER A 105 13.85 16.61 16.51
C SER A 105 12.64 16.89 15.62
N ARG A 106 12.74 16.48 14.36
CA ARG A 106 11.65 16.52 13.39
C ARG A 106 11.13 15.09 13.18
N LEU A 107 9.89 14.83 13.56
CA LEU A 107 9.27 13.52 13.52
C LEU A 107 8.10 13.57 12.53
N ILE A 108 8.13 12.75 11.51
CA ILE A 108 7.10 12.66 10.47
C ILE A 108 6.55 11.23 10.50
N THR A 109 5.24 11.09 10.66
CA THR A 109 4.60 9.77 10.70
C THR A 109 3.33 9.72 9.89
N SER A 110 3.04 8.56 9.30
CA SER A 110 1.75 8.31 8.64
C SER A 110 0.65 7.91 9.64
N GLY A 111 1.04 7.43 10.82
CA GLY A 111 0.15 6.99 11.89
C GLY A 111 0.41 7.72 13.21
N ASN A 112 0.73 6.96 14.24
CA ASN A 112 0.76 7.43 15.63
C ASN A 112 2.18 7.76 16.13
N ILE A 113 2.25 8.68 17.11
CA ILE A 113 3.46 8.97 17.87
C ILE A 113 3.18 8.74 19.37
N ALA A 114 4.02 7.96 20.04
CA ALA A 114 4.00 7.78 21.49
C ALA A 114 5.36 8.15 22.08
N ILE A 115 5.36 9.03 23.08
CA ILE A 115 6.57 9.49 23.79
C ILE A 115 6.34 9.32 25.29
N ASP A 116 7.11 8.46 25.93
CA ASP A 116 7.01 8.22 27.38
C ASP A 116 7.72 9.31 28.20
N GLY A 117 8.72 9.98 27.62
CA GLY A 117 9.44 11.08 28.25
C GLY A 117 8.92 12.47 27.88
N ASP A 118 9.78 13.46 28.10
CA ASP A 118 9.48 14.86 27.80
C ASP A 118 9.63 15.16 26.30
N LEU A 119 8.84 16.12 25.80
CA LEU A 119 8.96 16.62 24.43
C LEU A 119 9.47 18.06 24.44
N ALA A 120 10.65 18.29 23.87
CA ALA A 120 11.34 19.56 23.87
C ALA A 120 11.71 20.06 22.47
N CYS A 121 11.22 21.24 22.09
CA CYS A 121 11.57 21.90 20.83
C CYS A 121 11.41 20.97 19.61
N GLY A 122 10.31 20.22 19.58
CA GLY A 122 10.04 19.23 18.53
C GLY A 122 9.14 19.78 17.42
N LYS A 123 9.36 19.32 16.19
CA LYS A 123 8.38 19.47 15.10
C LYS A 123 7.82 18.10 14.73
N LEU A 124 6.55 17.89 15.02
CA LEU A 124 5.85 16.63 14.77
C LEU A 124 4.87 16.84 13.61
N THR A 125 4.91 15.97 12.62
CA THR A 125 3.92 15.91 11.54
C THR A 125 3.31 14.51 11.55
N LEU A 126 1.99 14.41 11.66
CA LEU A 126 1.24 13.16 11.69
C LEU A 126 0.27 13.08 10.51
N GLY A 127 -0.03 11.88 10.06
CA GLY A 127 -0.91 11.66 8.90
C GLY A 127 -0.23 11.89 7.56
N ASP A 128 1.11 11.80 7.49
CA ASP A 128 1.81 11.83 6.21
C ASP A 128 1.32 10.70 5.30
N TYR A 129 1.06 11.03 4.04
CA TYR A 129 0.45 10.12 3.07
C TYR A 129 1.17 10.12 1.72
N GLU A 130 2.33 10.79 1.61
CA GLU A 130 3.05 10.89 0.34
C GLU A 130 3.50 9.52 -0.20
N SER A 131 3.91 8.60 0.67
CA SER A 131 4.24 7.22 0.27
C SER A 131 3.03 6.49 -0.32
N ASP A 132 1.86 6.60 0.32
CA ASP A 132 0.62 5.99 -0.19
C ASP A 132 0.15 6.66 -1.48
N ARG A 133 0.27 7.99 -1.58
CA ARG A 133 -0.04 8.77 -2.78
C ARG A 133 0.76 8.26 -3.97
N HIS A 134 2.08 8.11 -3.82
CA HIS A 134 2.94 7.58 -4.88
C HIS A 134 2.56 6.14 -5.26
N LEU A 135 2.25 5.29 -4.28
CA LEU A 135 1.82 3.92 -4.55
C LEU A 135 0.50 3.88 -5.33
N ILE A 136 -0.50 4.69 -4.94
CA ILE A 136 -1.78 4.81 -5.65
C ILE A 136 -1.55 5.29 -7.09
N GLN A 137 -0.74 6.33 -7.29
CA GLN A 137 -0.42 6.86 -8.63
C GLN A 137 0.24 5.79 -9.51
N ASN A 138 1.17 5.01 -8.96
CA ASN A 138 1.82 3.92 -9.67
C ASN A 138 0.82 2.82 -10.08
N LEU A 139 -0.07 2.42 -9.17
CA LEU A 139 -1.13 1.45 -9.47
C LEU A 139 -2.10 1.97 -10.54
N GLN A 140 -2.45 3.26 -10.53
CA GLN A 140 -3.28 3.86 -11.57
C GLN A 140 -2.62 3.83 -12.94
N HIS A 141 -1.32 4.14 -13.01
CA HIS A 141 -0.55 4.01 -14.25
C HIS A 141 -0.52 2.57 -14.75
N GLU A 142 -0.38 1.60 -13.83
CA GLU A 142 -0.40 0.18 -14.16
C GLU A 142 -1.78 -0.26 -14.70
N ILE A 143 -2.87 0.17 -14.06
CA ILE A 143 -4.25 -0.08 -14.52
C ILE A 143 -4.47 0.49 -15.92
N ALA A 144 -4.03 1.73 -16.19
CA ALA A 144 -4.15 2.36 -17.50
C ALA A 144 -3.40 1.57 -18.59
N ARG A 145 -2.19 1.09 -18.27
CA ARG A 145 -1.41 0.22 -19.14
C ARG A 145 -2.14 -1.10 -19.41
N PHE A 146 -2.64 -1.77 -18.37
CA PHE A 146 -3.37 -3.02 -18.53
C PHE A 146 -4.65 -2.85 -19.36
N ARG A 147 -5.39 -1.75 -19.20
CA ARG A 147 -6.56 -1.43 -20.03
C ARG A 147 -6.18 -1.27 -21.51
N THR A 148 -5.05 -0.61 -21.80
CA THR A 148 -4.52 -0.47 -23.15
C THR A 148 -4.14 -1.82 -23.76
N ASP A 149 -3.42 -2.65 -22.99
CA ASP A 149 -3.00 -4.00 -23.42
C ASP A 149 -4.21 -4.90 -23.67
N ARG A 150 -5.21 -4.83 -22.79
CA ARG A 150 -6.49 -5.53 -22.92
C ARG A 150 -7.21 -5.16 -24.21
N GLU A 151 -7.33 -3.88 -24.54
CA GLU A 151 -7.94 -3.43 -25.78
C GLU A 151 -7.19 -3.92 -27.02
N ALA A 152 -5.86 -3.89 -26.99
CA ALA A 152 -5.04 -4.40 -28.08
C ALA A 152 -5.27 -5.90 -28.31
N ILE A 153 -5.35 -6.68 -27.24
CA ILE A 153 -5.66 -8.11 -27.29
C ILE A 153 -7.08 -8.35 -27.79
N GLU A 154 -8.08 -7.59 -27.32
CA GLU A 154 -9.47 -7.72 -27.76
C GLU A 154 -9.61 -7.46 -29.28
N ARG A 155 -8.93 -6.42 -29.80
CA ARG A 155 -8.89 -6.16 -31.25
C ARG A 155 -8.27 -7.33 -32.01
N ARG A 156 -7.20 -7.93 -31.47
CA ARG A 156 -6.51 -9.08 -32.07
C ARG A 156 -7.39 -10.34 -32.05
N ILE A 157 -8.07 -10.60 -30.93
CA ILE A 157 -9.06 -11.69 -30.80
C ILE A 157 -10.09 -11.56 -31.92
N HIS A 158 -10.75 -10.40 -32.05
CA HIS A 158 -11.77 -10.20 -33.10
C HIS A 158 -11.26 -10.42 -34.53
N GLN A 159 -10.02 -10.03 -34.82
CA GLN A 159 -9.38 -10.30 -36.12
C GLN A 159 -9.14 -11.79 -36.33
N ASP A 160 -8.63 -12.49 -35.32
CA ASP A 160 -8.32 -13.91 -35.38
C ASP A 160 -9.59 -14.77 -35.42
N GLU A 161 -10.67 -14.38 -34.74
CA GLU A 161 -11.99 -15.02 -34.84
C GLU A 161 -12.52 -15.01 -36.28
N LYS A 162 -12.43 -13.85 -36.96
CA LYS A 162 -12.84 -13.70 -38.37
C LYS A 162 -11.91 -14.46 -39.31
N ARG A 163 -10.61 -14.44 -39.05
CA ARG A 163 -9.61 -15.16 -39.85
C ARG A 163 -9.82 -16.66 -39.75
N LEU A 164 -10.14 -17.16 -38.56
CA LEU A 164 -10.41 -18.57 -38.31
C LEU A 164 -11.71 -19.01 -39.01
N ASP A 165 -12.79 -18.23 -38.93
CA ASP A 165 -14.03 -18.49 -39.67
C ASP A 165 -13.78 -18.59 -41.19
N ARG A 166 -13.02 -17.64 -41.77
CA ARG A 166 -12.67 -17.67 -43.19
C ARG A 166 -11.87 -18.92 -43.58
N ALA A 167 -10.93 -19.34 -42.73
CA ALA A 167 -10.16 -20.56 -42.95
C ALA A 167 -11.07 -21.80 -42.95
N CYS A 168 -12.02 -21.87 -42.02
CA CYS A 168 -13.03 -22.93 -41.97
C CYS A 168 -14.00 -22.91 -43.16
N LYS A 169 -14.31 -21.75 -43.73
CA LYS A 169 -15.18 -21.64 -44.92
C LYS A 169 -14.48 -22.00 -46.23
N THR A 170 -13.14 -21.90 -46.27
CA THR A 170 -12.35 -22.23 -47.46
C THR A 170 -12.28 -23.75 -47.68
N THR A 171 -12.60 -24.55 -46.66
CA THR A 171 -12.68 -26.00 -46.81
C THR A 171 -14.00 -26.38 -47.50
N HIS A 172 -13.91 -27.14 -48.60
CA HIS A 172 -15.10 -27.60 -49.35
C HIS A 172 -16.04 -28.49 -48.53
N THR A 173 -15.55 -29.07 -47.43
CA THR A 173 -16.37 -29.76 -46.44
C THR A 173 -16.49 -28.85 -45.21
N PRO A 174 -17.71 -28.58 -44.71
CA PRO A 174 -17.90 -27.72 -43.56
C PRO A 174 -17.29 -28.39 -42.32
N LEU A 175 -16.34 -27.70 -41.68
CA LEU A 175 -15.77 -28.12 -40.41
C LEU A 175 -16.68 -27.67 -39.26
N ASN A 176 -16.92 -28.56 -38.29
CA ASN A 176 -17.67 -28.23 -37.09
C ASN A 176 -16.71 -27.98 -35.92
N PHE A 177 -16.57 -26.72 -35.53
CA PHE A 177 -15.77 -26.28 -34.39
C PHE A 177 -16.57 -26.04 -33.11
N ASN A 178 -17.89 -26.27 -33.13
CA ASN A 178 -18.70 -26.04 -31.94
C ASN A 178 -18.35 -27.05 -30.84
N ILE A 179 -17.93 -26.54 -29.68
CA ILE A 179 -17.69 -27.34 -28.46
C ILE A 179 -18.51 -26.74 -27.34
N LYS A 180 -19.70 -27.32 -27.10
CA LYS A 180 -20.65 -26.88 -26.06
C LYS A 180 -20.78 -25.35 -26.02
N LYS A 181 -20.45 -24.71 -24.89
CA LYS A 181 -20.45 -23.26 -24.68
C LYS A 181 -19.05 -22.63 -24.76
N ILE A 182 -18.02 -23.43 -25.07
CA ILE A 182 -16.61 -23.03 -24.99
C ILE A 182 -16.11 -22.50 -26.33
N ILE A 183 -16.41 -23.21 -27.41
CA ILE A 183 -16.14 -22.74 -28.78
C ILE A 183 -17.46 -22.67 -29.51
N ILE A 184 -17.82 -21.48 -29.99
CA ILE A 184 -19.07 -21.21 -30.69
C ILE A 184 -18.71 -20.70 -32.08
N HIS A 185 -19.00 -21.51 -33.10
CA HIS A 185 -18.84 -21.17 -34.50
C HIS A 185 -20.21 -20.77 -35.07
N GLN A 186 -20.51 -19.47 -35.00
CA GLN A 186 -21.78 -18.90 -35.44
C GLN A 186 -21.59 -17.47 -35.98
N TYR A 187 -22.53 -17.01 -36.81
CA TYR A 187 -22.60 -15.63 -37.32
C TYR A 187 -21.31 -15.09 -37.97
N GLY A 188 -20.49 -15.95 -38.58
CA GLY A 188 -19.24 -15.56 -39.24
C GLY A 188 -18.05 -15.35 -38.30
N HIS A 189 -18.11 -15.91 -37.10
CA HIS A 189 -17.04 -15.87 -36.11
C HIS A 189 -16.86 -17.23 -35.43
N VAL A 190 -15.62 -17.55 -35.06
CA VAL A 190 -15.32 -18.63 -34.12
C VAL A 190 -14.98 -18.00 -32.78
N ARG A 191 -15.95 -17.92 -31.87
CA ARG A 191 -15.80 -17.31 -30.54
C ARG A 191 -15.33 -18.33 -29.52
N ILE A 192 -14.52 -17.89 -28.57
CA ILE A 192 -14.06 -18.69 -27.43
C ILE A 192 -14.56 -18.03 -26.14
N ASP A 193 -15.22 -18.81 -25.29
CA ASP A 193 -15.69 -18.40 -23.96
C ASP A 193 -15.12 -19.37 -22.90
N LEU A 194 -14.26 -18.84 -22.04
CA LEU A 194 -13.59 -19.62 -20.99
C LEU A 194 -14.29 -19.53 -19.62
N LYS A 195 -15.37 -18.74 -19.49
CA LYS A 195 -16.04 -18.51 -18.19
C LYS A 195 -16.41 -19.81 -17.47
N SER A 196 -16.93 -20.79 -18.20
CA SER A 196 -17.30 -22.10 -17.64
C SER A 196 -16.12 -22.92 -17.13
N ILE A 197 -14.93 -22.73 -17.71
CA ILE A 197 -13.69 -23.39 -17.28
C ILE A 197 -13.20 -22.72 -16.00
N TYR A 198 -13.13 -21.39 -15.97
CA TYR A 198 -12.72 -20.64 -14.78
C TYR A 198 -13.63 -20.87 -13.59
N ALA A 199 -14.96 -20.98 -13.80
CA ALA A 199 -15.90 -21.35 -12.74
C ALA A 199 -15.61 -22.73 -12.10
N SER A 200 -14.88 -23.61 -12.80
CA SER A 200 -14.48 -24.93 -12.30
C SER A 200 -13.07 -24.96 -11.70
N LEU A 201 -12.33 -23.84 -11.77
CA LEU A 201 -10.93 -23.71 -11.36
C LEU A 201 -10.75 -22.78 -10.15
N THR A 202 -11.82 -22.51 -9.40
CA THR A 202 -11.75 -21.74 -8.14
C THR A 202 -10.61 -22.25 -7.25
N ASP A 203 -9.85 -21.31 -6.69
CA ASP A 203 -8.74 -21.51 -5.74
C ASP A 203 -7.40 -22.02 -6.30
N ARG A 204 -7.19 -21.99 -7.63
CA ARG A 204 -5.88 -22.32 -8.23
C ARG A 204 -4.99 -21.09 -8.42
N SER A 205 -3.67 -21.30 -8.35
CA SER A 205 -2.71 -20.26 -8.73
C SER A 205 -2.80 -19.96 -10.23
N GLN A 206 -2.26 -18.80 -10.65
CA GLN A 206 -2.24 -18.41 -12.06
C GLN A 206 -1.48 -19.44 -12.92
N GLU A 207 -0.31 -19.89 -12.47
CA GLU A 207 0.49 -20.90 -13.18
C GLU A 207 -0.24 -22.24 -13.33
N GLN A 208 -0.94 -22.68 -12.28
CA GLN A 208 -1.75 -23.90 -12.33
C GLN A 208 -2.92 -23.74 -13.31
N THR A 209 -3.53 -22.57 -13.36
CA THR A 209 -4.64 -22.27 -14.26
C THR A 209 -4.18 -22.31 -15.71
N GLU A 210 -3.05 -21.69 -16.04
CA GLU A 210 -2.45 -21.74 -17.38
C GLU A 210 -2.12 -23.17 -17.82
N SER A 211 -1.52 -23.97 -16.92
CA SER A 211 -1.20 -25.37 -17.21
C SER A 211 -2.45 -26.21 -17.50
N VAL A 212 -3.52 -26.02 -16.72
CA VAL A 212 -4.80 -26.70 -16.94
C VAL A 212 -5.44 -26.27 -18.26
N LEU A 213 -5.39 -24.98 -18.61
CA LEU A 213 -5.91 -24.48 -19.88
C LEU A 213 -5.18 -25.10 -21.08
N LEU A 214 -3.85 -25.22 -21.00
CA LEU A 214 -3.04 -25.88 -22.04
C LEU A 214 -3.36 -27.37 -22.15
N GLU A 215 -3.50 -28.07 -21.02
CA GLU A 215 -3.86 -29.49 -21.01
C GLU A 215 -5.29 -29.70 -21.56
N PHE A 216 -6.24 -28.86 -21.15
CA PHE A 216 -7.61 -28.89 -21.62
C PHE A 216 -7.68 -28.67 -23.13
N PHE A 217 -6.89 -27.74 -23.67
CA PHE A 217 -6.79 -27.54 -25.11
C PHE A 217 -6.23 -28.79 -25.81
N ALA A 218 -5.09 -29.29 -25.35
CA ALA A 218 -4.38 -30.38 -26.01
C ALA A 218 -5.13 -31.72 -25.97
N LYS A 219 -5.73 -32.07 -24.82
CA LYS A 219 -6.41 -33.36 -24.63
C LYS A 219 -7.91 -33.26 -24.91
N GLY A 220 -8.55 -32.19 -24.43
CA GLY A 220 -10.00 -32.01 -24.54
C GLY A 220 -10.42 -31.49 -25.91
N ILE A 221 -9.98 -30.28 -26.26
CA ILE A 221 -10.42 -29.58 -27.48
C ILE A 221 -9.94 -30.31 -28.74
N VAL A 222 -8.64 -30.57 -28.87
CA VAL A 222 -8.07 -31.23 -30.06
C VAL A 222 -8.69 -32.62 -30.26
N GLY A 223 -8.78 -33.42 -29.19
CA GLY A 223 -9.36 -34.77 -29.25
C GLY A 223 -10.85 -34.78 -29.60
N PHE A 224 -11.62 -33.79 -29.17
CA PHE A 224 -13.02 -33.64 -29.56
C PHE A 224 -13.16 -33.23 -31.02
N LEU A 225 -12.40 -32.23 -31.47
CA LEU A 225 -12.48 -31.72 -32.84
C LEU A 225 -12.00 -32.73 -33.88
N ALA A 226 -10.94 -33.48 -33.59
CA ALA A 226 -10.46 -34.53 -34.48
C ALA A 226 -11.53 -35.64 -34.68
N ARG A 227 -12.24 -36.02 -33.61
CA ARG A 227 -13.33 -37.00 -33.68
C ARG A 227 -14.53 -36.48 -34.48
N ASN A 228 -14.97 -35.25 -34.22
CA ASN A 228 -16.11 -34.65 -34.92
C ASN A 228 -15.84 -34.36 -36.41
N ASN A 229 -14.59 -34.11 -36.78
CA ASN A 229 -14.20 -33.78 -38.15
C ASN A 229 -13.49 -34.95 -38.85
N ARG A 230 -13.61 -36.18 -38.33
CA ARG A 230 -12.92 -37.37 -38.85
C ARG A 230 -13.16 -37.61 -40.34
N GLN A 231 -14.38 -37.39 -40.82
CA GLN A 231 -14.74 -37.54 -42.24
C GLN A 231 -13.96 -36.60 -43.18
N TYR A 232 -13.52 -35.45 -42.68
CA TYR A 232 -12.69 -34.52 -43.45
C TYR A 232 -11.22 -34.96 -43.48
N ILE A 233 -10.74 -35.55 -42.39
CA ILE A 233 -9.33 -35.87 -42.15
C ILE A 233 -8.94 -37.23 -42.75
N ASP A 234 -9.79 -38.24 -42.55
CA ASP A 234 -9.47 -39.63 -42.90
C ASP A 234 -9.25 -39.79 -44.42
N GLY A 235 -8.14 -40.43 -44.78
CA GLY A 235 -7.81 -40.79 -46.16
C GLY A 235 -7.24 -39.65 -47.03
N ASN A 236 -6.98 -38.46 -46.47
CA ASN A 236 -6.38 -37.36 -47.22
C ASN A 236 -5.38 -36.52 -46.39
N GLN A 237 -4.09 -36.78 -46.60
CA GLN A 237 -2.99 -36.11 -45.89
C GLN A 237 -2.95 -34.58 -46.09
N ALA A 238 -3.41 -34.07 -47.23
CA ALA A 238 -3.47 -32.63 -47.46
C ALA A 238 -4.56 -31.96 -46.60
N ARG A 239 -5.72 -32.60 -46.45
CA ARG A 239 -6.81 -32.14 -45.58
C ARG A 239 -6.42 -32.21 -44.11
N GLU A 240 -5.70 -33.26 -43.70
CA GLU A 240 -5.13 -33.37 -42.36
C GLU A 240 -4.19 -32.21 -42.04
N LYS A 241 -3.27 -31.86 -42.95
CA LYS A 241 -2.37 -30.69 -42.78
C LYS A 241 -3.14 -29.38 -42.64
N VAL A 242 -4.19 -29.16 -43.45
CA VAL A 242 -5.05 -27.98 -43.34
C VAL A 242 -5.76 -27.94 -42.00
N PHE A 243 -6.33 -29.07 -41.55
CA PHE A 243 -6.99 -29.17 -40.25
C PHE A 243 -6.04 -28.86 -39.09
N LEU A 244 -4.83 -29.41 -39.10
CA LEU A 244 -3.80 -29.11 -38.10
C LEU A 244 -3.41 -27.63 -38.09
N GLN A 245 -3.34 -26.98 -39.25
CA GLN A 245 -3.08 -25.54 -39.34
C GLN A 245 -4.23 -24.71 -38.75
N ILE A 246 -5.48 -25.12 -38.98
CA ILE A 246 -6.66 -24.48 -38.37
C ILE A 246 -6.65 -24.67 -36.85
N LEU A 247 -6.30 -25.87 -36.36
CA LEU A 247 -6.14 -26.14 -34.92
C LEU A 247 -5.03 -25.29 -34.28
N LYS A 248 -3.91 -25.08 -34.99
CA LYS A 248 -2.84 -24.18 -34.53
C LYS A 248 -3.34 -22.74 -34.38
N ASN A 249 -4.13 -22.26 -35.34
CA ASN A 249 -4.73 -20.93 -35.27
C ASN A 249 -5.76 -20.84 -34.13
N LEU A 250 -6.59 -21.87 -33.95
CA LEU A 250 -7.54 -21.98 -32.84
C LEU A 250 -6.81 -21.96 -31.48
N ARG A 251 -5.67 -22.65 -31.36
CA ARG A 251 -4.83 -22.61 -30.15
C ARG A 251 -4.35 -21.20 -29.86
N SER A 252 -3.87 -20.50 -30.88
CA SER A 252 -3.42 -19.11 -30.74
C SER A 252 -4.56 -18.22 -30.24
N LEU A 253 -5.75 -18.34 -30.83
CA LEU A 253 -6.93 -17.60 -30.40
C LEU A 253 -7.33 -17.95 -28.96
N PHE A 254 -7.31 -19.22 -28.59
CA PHE A 254 -7.61 -19.69 -27.24
C PHE A 254 -6.67 -19.08 -26.20
N MET A 255 -5.37 -19.03 -26.50
CA MET A 255 -4.38 -18.39 -25.61
C MET A 255 -4.56 -16.88 -25.52
N LEU A 256 -4.96 -16.20 -26.60
CA LEU A 256 -5.28 -14.77 -26.56
C LEU A 256 -6.48 -14.47 -25.66
N VAL A 257 -7.53 -15.29 -25.72
CA VAL A 257 -8.70 -15.15 -24.81
C VAL A 257 -8.28 -15.37 -23.35
N ALA A 258 -7.47 -16.40 -23.09
CA ALA A 258 -6.92 -16.64 -21.75
C ALA A 258 -6.07 -15.46 -21.25
N GLN A 259 -5.23 -14.89 -22.11
CA GLN A 259 -4.40 -13.72 -21.79
C GLN A 259 -5.25 -12.50 -21.45
N ARG A 260 -6.33 -12.23 -22.21
CA ARG A 260 -7.26 -11.13 -21.90
C ARG A 260 -7.86 -11.30 -20.50
N GLU A 261 -8.34 -12.49 -20.17
CA GLU A 261 -8.96 -12.75 -18.87
C GLU A 261 -7.96 -12.66 -17.71
N SER A 262 -6.69 -13.03 -17.95
CA SER A 262 -5.61 -12.78 -16.99
C SER A 262 -5.38 -11.28 -16.76
N ILE A 263 -5.46 -10.45 -17.80
CA ILE A 263 -5.31 -9.00 -17.66
C ILE A 263 -6.52 -8.40 -16.94
N ASP A 264 -7.73 -8.87 -17.23
CA ASP A 264 -8.95 -8.47 -16.50
C ASP A 264 -8.78 -8.72 -14.99
N LEU A 265 -8.24 -9.88 -14.61
CA LEU A 265 -7.95 -10.19 -13.21
C LEU A 265 -6.90 -9.26 -12.59
N GLN A 266 -5.84 -8.91 -13.34
CA GLN A 266 -4.81 -7.98 -12.88
C GLN A 266 -5.39 -6.57 -12.67
N ILE A 267 -6.23 -6.09 -13.58
CA ILE A 267 -6.94 -4.81 -13.44
C ILE A 267 -7.78 -4.83 -12.16
N SER A 268 -8.63 -5.83 -11.96
CA SER A 268 -9.49 -5.90 -10.78
C SER A 268 -8.70 -5.98 -9.47
N ARG A 269 -7.56 -6.66 -9.45
CA ARG A 269 -6.66 -6.71 -8.29
C ARG A 269 -6.06 -5.34 -7.97
N ALA A 270 -5.51 -4.68 -8.98
CA ALA A 270 -4.92 -3.35 -8.82
C ALA A 270 -5.98 -2.32 -8.40
N GLU A 271 -7.18 -2.35 -8.97
CA GLU A 271 -8.31 -1.51 -8.56
C GLU A 271 -8.71 -1.75 -7.09
N SER A 272 -8.76 -3.02 -6.68
CA SER A 272 -9.05 -3.38 -5.28
C SER A 272 -7.95 -2.88 -4.33
N GLN A 273 -6.68 -2.96 -4.73
CA GLN A 273 -5.56 -2.44 -3.93
C GLN A 273 -5.61 -0.92 -3.81
N VAL A 274 -5.92 -0.19 -4.90
CA VAL A 274 -6.13 1.26 -4.84
C VAL A 274 -7.25 1.59 -3.86
N GLN A 275 -8.39 0.90 -3.95
CA GLN A 275 -9.51 1.15 -3.04
C GLN A 275 -9.11 0.89 -1.58
N GLN A 276 -8.39 -0.19 -1.29
CA GLN A 276 -7.91 -0.50 0.06
C GLN A 276 -6.98 0.59 0.61
N LEU A 277 -6.07 1.13 -0.22
CA LEU A 277 -5.18 2.23 0.18
C LEU A 277 -5.98 3.51 0.46
N VAL A 278 -6.94 3.83 -0.40
CA VAL A 278 -7.82 5.00 -0.21
C VAL A 278 -8.67 4.87 1.04
N ASP A 279 -9.28 3.70 1.28
CA ASP A 279 -10.06 3.43 2.49
C ASP A 279 -9.17 3.51 3.74
N SER A 280 -7.93 3.03 3.66
CA SER A 280 -6.94 3.16 4.73
C SER A 280 -6.62 4.63 5.02
N LEU A 281 -6.46 5.48 3.99
CA LEU A 281 -6.21 6.92 4.18
C LEU A 281 -7.39 7.62 4.86
N HIS A 282 -8.63 7.30 4.47
CA HIS A 282 -9.83 7.91 5.06
C HIS A 282 -10.10 7.45 6.50
N SER A 283 -9.68 6.23 6.86
CA SER A 283 -9.89 5.67 8.21
C SER A 283 -8.75 5.97 9.18
N ARG A 284 -7.68 6.65 8.74
CA ARG A 284 -6.58 7.03 9.63
C ARG A 284 -7.03 8.11 10.61
N ALA A 285 -6.88 7.79 11.89
CA ALA A 285 -7.02 8.72 12.99
C ALA A 285 -5.65 8.85 13.67
N PRO A 286 -4.72 9.66 13.13
CA PRO A 286 -3.41 9.84 13.75
C PRO A 286 -3.56 10.43 15.15
N THR A 287 -2.79 9.88 16.07
CA THR A 287 -2.75 10.31 17.48
C THR A 287 -1.32 10.53 17.93
N VAL A 288 -1.14 11.52 18.80
CA VAL A 288 0.11 11.74 19.53
C VAL A 288 -0.17 11.65 21.01
N SER A 289 0.63 10.86 21.72
CA SER A 289 0.55 10.68 23.17
C SER A 289 1.90 10.96 23.80
N ILE A 290 1.90 11.79 24.85
CA ILE A 290 3.11 12.26 25.53
C ILE A 290 2.90 12.09 27.03
N GLN A 291 3.63 11.17 27.67
CA GLN A 291 3.51 10.92 29.12
C GLN A 291 4.32 11.95 29.93
N GLY A 292 5.44 12.44 29.40
CA GLY A 292 6.21 13.52 30.04
C GLY A 292 5.60 14.90 29.84
N ILE A 293 6.44 15.93 29.99
CA ILE A 293 6.04 17.33 29.88
C ILE A 293 6.33 17.83 28.46
N ILE A 294 5.37 18.55 27.87
CA ILE A 294 5.65 19.31 26.65
C ILE A 294 6.23 20.69 26.99
N ILE A 295 7.40 20.97 26.43
CA ILE A 295 8.12 22.23 26.56
C ILE A 295 7.72 23.16 25.40
N PRO A 296 7.74 24.50 25.60
CA PRO A 296 7.50 25.47 24.54
C PRO A 296 8.34 25.28 23.29
N GLU A 297 7.95 26.00 22.24
CA GLU A 297 8.59 25.96 20.93
C GLU A 297 8.43 24.58 20.26
N THR A 298 7.38 23.86 20.66
CA THR A 298 6.95 22.61 20.04
C THR A 298 5.80 22.88 19.08
N GLN A 299 5.91 22.32 17.88
CA GLN A 299 4.89 22.41 16.83
C GLN A 299 4.41 21.00 16.49
N LEU A 300 3.09 20.83 16.37
CA LEU A 300 2.47 19.61 15.90
C LEU A 300 1.57 19.95 14.70
N GLU A 301 1.65 19.13 13.66
CA GLU A 301 0.91 19.26 12.42
C GLU A 301 0.16 17.95 12.19
N PHE A 302 -1.15 18.02 11.98
CA PHE A 302 -1.98 16.91 11.55
C PHE A 302 -2.37 17.13 10.09
N THR A 303 -1.97 16.20 9.24
CA THR A 303 -2.33 16.18 7.82
C THR A 303 -3.49 15.21 7.63
N GLN A 304 -4.62 15.71 7.14
CA GLN A 304 -5.76 14.88 6.78
C GLN A 304 -5.84 14.75 5.26
N PRO A 305 -5.52 13.58 4.68
CA PRO A 305 -5.61 13.38 3.25
C PRO A 305 -7.06 13.44 2.77
N ARG A 306 -7.28 14.15 1.66
CA ARG A 306 -8.56 14.20 0.94
C ARG A 306 -8.32 13.64 -0.45
N VAL A 307 -8.87 12.45 -0.71
CA VAL A 307 -8.69 11.76 -2.00
C VAL A 307 -10.03 11.73 -2.73
N GLN A 308 -10.08 12.32 -3.93
CA GLN A 308 -11.27 12.33 -4.77
C GLN A 308 -11.01 11.58 -6.08
N CYS A 309 -11.91 10.69 -6.45
CA CYS A 309 -11.89 10.05 -7.77
C CYS A 309 -12.63 10.96 -8.76
N LEU A 310 -11.92 11.44 -9.77
CA LEU A 310 -12.45 12.30 -10.83
C LEU A 310 -13.22 11.46 -11.87
N ASP A 311 -14.09 12.11 -12.65
CA ASP A 311 -14.90 11.45 -13.69
C ASP A 311 -14.07 10.74 -14.77
N ASN A 312 -12.82 11.16 -14.97
CA ASN A 312 -11.87 10.54 -15.90
C ASN A 312 -11.16 9.30 -15.30
N GLY A 313 -11.42 8.97 -14.03
CA GLY A 313 -10.79 7.88 -13.29
C GLY A 313 -9.41 8.23 -12.70
N GLU A 314 -8.97 9.49 -12.81
CA GLU A 314 -7.79 9.99 -12.09
C GLU A 314 -8.14 10.27 -10.63
N MET A 315 -7.12 10.26 -9.77
CA MET A 315 -7.28 10.60 -8.36
C MET A 315 -6.70 11.99 -8.12
N ASP A 316 -7.50 12.87 -7.56
CA ASP A 316 -7.04 14.16 -7.04
C ASP A 316 -6.70 14.02 -5.56
N PHE A 317 -5.55 14.58 -5.19
CA PHE A 317 -5.00 14.51 -3.84
C PHE A 317 -4.87 15.91 -3.29
N ASP A 318 -5.68 16.20 -2.28
CA ASP A 318 -5.61 17.41 -1.46
C ASP A 318 -5.39 17.01 0.00
N HIS A 319 -5.11 17.97 0.87
CA HIS A 319 -5.09 17.72 2.31
C HIS A 319 -5.53 18.94 3.12
N GLY A 320 -6.24 18.65 4.20
CA GLY A 320 -6.40 19.61 5.30
C GLY A 320 -5.16 19.61 6.18
N LEU A 321 -4.85 20.77 6.76
CA LEU A 321 -3.78 20.91 7.74
C LEU A 321 -4.36 21.51 9.02
N ALA A 322 -4.19 20.81 10.14
CA ALA A 322 -4.51 21.30 11.47
C ALA A 322 -3.20 21.42 12.26
N THR A 323 -3.02 22.51 13.00
CA THR A 323 -1.74 22.81 13.67
C THR A 323 -1.94 23.07 15.15
N ILE A 324 -0.90 22.74 15.92
CA ILE A 324 -0.78 23.02 17.34
C ILE A 324 0.58 23.68 17.57
N GLU A 325 0.57 24.83 18.21
CA GLU A 325 1.79 25.47 18.70
C GLU A 325 1.72 25.67 20.22
N ILE A 326 2.80 25.32 20.91
CA ILE A 326 2.93 25.55 22.34
C ILE A 326 3.93 26.67 22.56
N GLN A 327 3.44 27.81 23.04
CA GLN A 327 4.22 29.02 23.25
C GLN A 327 4.36 29.34 24.74
N PRO A 328 5.43 30.06 25.14
CA PRO A 328 5.53 30.58 26.51
C PRO A 328 4.42 31.62 26.76
N GLY A 329 3.79 31.55 27.92
CA GLY A 329 2.77 32.50 28.37
C GLY A 329 3.36 33.82 28.85
N ARG A 330 2.47 34.72 29.29
CA ARG A 330 2.86 36.07 29.76
C ARG A 330 3.58 36.05 31.10
N GLU A 331 3.26 35.09 31.96
CA GLU A 331 3.92 34.88 33.25
C GLU A 331 4.84 33.65 33.23
N ALA A 332 5.81 33.62 34.15
CA ALA A 332 6.68 32.46 34.32
C ALA A 332 5.84 31.21 34.64
N ASN A 333 6.11 30.10 33.95
CA ASN A 333 5.38 28.83 34.05
C ASN A 333 3.93 28.83 33.54
N GLN A 334 3.50 29.88 32.84
CA GLN A 334 2.30 29.84 32.01
C GLN A 334 2.66 29.45 30.58
N TYR A 335 1.74 28.74 29.93
CA TYR A 335 1.92 28.26 28.57
C TYR A 335 0.63 28.47 27.79
N GLN A 336 0.78 28.80 26.52
CA GLN A 336 -0.34 29.04 25.63
C GLN A 336 -0.33 27.96 24.55
N LEU A 337 -1.45 27.27 24.43
CA LEU A 337 -1.75 26.34 23.36
C LEU A 337 -2.50 27.11 22.28
N LEU A 338 -1.91 27.21 21.09
CA LEU A 338 -2.54 27.75 19.90
C LEU A 338 -2.92 26.57 19.01
N LEU A 339 -4.19 26.52 18.61
CA LEU A 339 -4.76 25.48 17.78
C LEU A 339 -5.33 26.13 16.53
N THR A 340 -5.04 25.58 15.36
CA THR A 340 -5.74 25.91 14.12
C THR A 340 -6.35 24.61 13.60
N ASP A 341 -7.67 24.58 13.43
CA ASP A 341 -8.38 23.41 12.92
C ASP A 341 -8.28 23.28 11.39
N LEU A 342 -8.92 22.26 10.79
CA LEU A 342 -8.88 22.07 9.32
C LEU A 342 -9.65 23.13 8.54
N ASN A 343 -10.51 23.90 9.19
CA ASN A 343 -11.27 24.99 8.59
C ASN A 343 -10.53 26.34 8.66
N GLY A 344 -9.40 26.37 9.37
CA GLY A 344 -8.62 27.59 9.63
C GLY A 344 -9.17 28.43 10.79
N GLU A 345 -9.99 27.83 11.66
CA GLU A 345 -10.44 28.47 12.89
C GLU A 345 -9.35 28.39 13.96
N ASP A 346 -8.97 29.55 14.49
CA ASP A 346 -7.95 29.65 15.52
C ASP A 346 -8.58 29.62 16.92
N CYS A 347 -8.05 28.75 17.77
CA CYS A 347 -8.38 28.66 19.20
C CYS A 347 -7.12 28.83 20.04
N SER A 348 -7.24 29.52 21.16
CA SER A 348 -6.14 29.73 22.10
C SER A 348 -6.59 29.37 23.50
N GLN A 349 -5.78 28.56 24.18
CA GLN A 349 -6.05 28.13 25.55
C GLN A 349 -4.79 28.22 26.42
N GLU A 350 -4.95 28.65 27.67
CA GLU A 350 -3.88 28.58 28.66
C GLU A 350 -3.80 27.17 29.24
N LEU A 351 -2.58 26.61 29.27
CA LEU A 351 -2.30 25.30 29.86
C LEU A 351 -1.64 25.46 31.23
N THR A 352 -2.19 24.77 32.22
CA THR A 352 -1.54 24.63 33.53
C THR A 352 -0.38 23.63 33.45
N GLU A 353 0.55 23.69 34.41
CA GLU A 353 1.66 22.71 34.51
C GLU A 353 1.17 21.26 34.60
N ALA A 354 0.05 21.02 35.29
CA ALA A 354 -0.53 19.69 35.41
C ALA A 354 -1.13 19.17 34.10
N GLU A 355 -1.69 20.05 33.25
CA GLU A 355 -2.30 19.69 31.96
C GLU A 355 -1.27 19.43 30.86
N ARG A 356 -0.02 19.90 31.03
CA ARG A 356 1.08 19.64 30.10
C ARG A 356 1.71 18.27 30.25
N LYS A 357 1.42 17.59 31.36
CA LYS A 357 1.93 16.26 31.65
C LYS A 357 0.87 15.24 31.27
N ASN A 358 1.29 14.12 30.69
CA ASN A 358 0.39 13.04 30.31
C ASN A 358 -0.73 13.55 29.40
N ILE A 359 -0.42 14.02 28.20
CA ILE A 359 -1.40 14.59 27.27
C ILE A 359 -1.46 13.77 25.97
N SER A 360 -2.65 13.64 25.41
CA SER A 360 -2.85 13.14 24.05
C SER A 360 -3.55 14.18 23.18
N PHE A 361 -3.14 14.26 21.92
CA PHE A 361 -3.85 14.99 20.87
C PHE A 361 -4.27 14.02 19.77
N ARG A 362 -5.46 14.24 19.22
CA ARG A 362 -5.98 13.50 18.07
C ARG A 362 -6.80 14.42 17.18
N LEU A 363 -6.77 14.14 15.90
CA LEU A 363 -7.70 14.75 14.96
C LEU A 363 -9.00 13.93 14.95
N CYS A 364 -10.13 14.59 15.19
CA CYS A 364 -11.45 13.98 15.10
C CYS A 364 -12.31 14.81 14.17
N GLU A 365 -12.72 14.21 13.05
CA GLU A 365 -13.39 14.91 11.95
C GLU A 365 -12.52 16.08 11.46
N ASP A 366 -12.90 17.32 11.79
CA ASP A 366 -12.20 18.54 11.40
C ASP A 366 -11.48 19.25 12.56
N GLN A 367 -11.62 18.75 13.80
CA GLN A 367 -11.17 19.42 15.01
C GLN A 367 -10.07 18.65 15.74
N ILE A 368 -9.18 19.40 16.37
CA ILE A 368 -8.16 18.85 17.26
C ILE A 368 -8.78 18.65 18.64
N ILE A 369 -8.81 17.40 19.11
CA ILE A 369 -9.23 17.05 20.46
C ILE A 369 -7.99 16.72 21.29
N TRP A 370 -7.97 17.19 22.53
CA TRP A 370 -6.90 16.88 23.47
C TRP A 370 -7.43 16.54 24.86
N ALA A 371 -6.72 15.65 25.56
CA ALA A 371 -7.11 15.22 26.89
C ALA A 371 -5.89 14.75 27.70
N PRO A 372 -5.93 14.85 29.04
CA PRO A 372 -4.98 14.15 29.88
C PRO A 372 -5.15 12.63 29.72
N LEU A 373 -4.06 11.86 29.64
CA LEU A 373 -4.07 10.40 29.50
C LEU A 373 -4.78 9.69 30.67
N SER A 374 -4.96 10.38 31.81
CA SER A 374 -5.59 9.85 33.04
C SER A 374 -7.03 10.32 33.28
N MET A 375 -7.67 11.07 32.38
CA MET A 375 -9.06 11.52 32.52
C MET A 375 -9.85 11.45 31.20
N ASP A 376 -11.17 11.33 31.32
CA ASP A 376 -12.11 11.34 30.19
C ASP A 376 -11.94 12.59 29.31
N GLU A 377 -12.12 12.39 27.99
CA GLU A 377 -11.82 13.34 26.93
C GLU A 377 -12.48 14.72 27.14
N LYS A 378 -11.68 15.80 27.16
CA LYS A 378 -12.22 17.16 27.06
C LYS A 378 -12.48 17.46 25.58
N CYS A 379 -13.74 17.34 25.14
CA CYS A 379 -14.16 17.97 23.89
C CYS A 379 -14.17 19.48 24.11
N VAL A 380 -13.28 20.20 23.44
CA VAL A 380 -13.40 21.65 23.30
C VAL A 380 -14.24 21.89 22.06
N ALA A 381 -15.54 22.09 22.25
CA ALA A 381 -16.38 22.67 21.21
C ALA A 381 -16.05 24.16 21.10
N ALA A 382 -15.74 24.62 19.89
CA ALA A 382 -15.75 26.04 19.55
C ALA A 382 -17.17 26.63 19.67
#